data_AF-A0A699QTD5-F1
#
_entry.id   AF-A0A699QTD5-F1
#
_cell.length_a   1.000
_cell.length_b   1.000
_cell.length_c   1.000
_cell.angle_alpha   90.00
_cell.angle_beta   90.00
_cell.angle_gamma   90.00
#
_symmetry.space_group_name_H-M   'P 1'
#
loop_
_entity.id
_entity.type
_entity.pdbx_description
1 polymer ?
#
loop_
_entity_poly.entity_id
_entity_poly.type
_entity_poly.pdbx_seq_one_letter_code
_entity_poly.pdbx_strand_id
1 'polypeptide(L)'
;MSFEISFADALILMPKFASTLKALIENKEKLSEMARTPLNEHCSAVLHNKLPEKLGDPGKFLTPCDFPGMDECLALADLDASINLMLLSLWKRLSLPELTPTCMNLELADRSIS
;
A
#
# COMPACT_ATOMS: atom_id res chain seq x y z
N MET A 1 3.02 -34.01 -16.93
CA MET A 1 2.59 -35.03 -15.95
C MET A 1 1.47 -35.83 -16.57
N SER A 2 1.74 -37.05 -17.03
CA SER A 2 0.71 -38.02 -17.37
C SER A 2 0.39 -38.81 -16.11
N PHE A 3 -0.88 -38.81 -15.70
CA PHE A 3 -1.35 -39.73 -14.68
C PHE A 3 -1.72 -41.03 -15.39
N GLU A 4 -0.83 -42.02 -15.35
CA GLU A 4 -1.17 -43.37 -15.77
C GLU A 4 -1.93 -44.06 -14.64
N ILE A 5 -3.25 -44.13 -14.79
CA ILE A 5 -4.10 -44.93 -13.92
C ILE A 5 -4.46 -46.21 -14.66
N SER A 6 -4.36 -47.36 -13.98
CA SER A 6 -4.77 -48.62 -14.59
C SER A 6 -6.27 -48.59 -14.86
N PHE A 7 -6.73 -49.30 -15.89
CA PHE A 7 -8.15 -49.38 -16.21
C PHE A 7 -8.97 -49.94 -15.03
N ALA A 8 -8.42 -50.88 -14.27
CA ALA A 8 -9.06 -51.43 -13.07
C ALA A 8 -9.22 -50.38 -11.96
N ASP A 9 -8.20 -49.57 -11.73
CA ASP A 9 -8.26 -48.49 -10.72
C ASP A 9 -9.23 -47.38 -11.14
N ALA A 10 -9.27 -47.06 -12.44
CA ALA A 10 -10.24 -46.12 -13.00
C ALA A 10 -11.68 -46.61 -12.76
N LEU A 11 -11.97 -47.90 -13.00
CA LEU A 11 -13.29 -48.49 -12.75
C LEU A 11 -13.68 -48.43 -11.27
N ILE A 12 -12.74 -48.57 -10.35
CA ILE A 12 -12.99 -48.46 -8.90
C ILE A 12 -13.24 -47.01 -8.48
N LEU A 13 -12.59 -46.05 -9.15
CA LEU A 13 -12.71 -44.61 -8.84
C LEU A 13 -13.94 -43.96 -9.48
N MET A 14 -14.41 -44.47 -10.62
CA MET A 14 -15.56 -43.90 -11.34
C MET A 14 -16.83 -43.74 -10.47
N PRO A 15 -17.25 -44.74 -9.65
CA PRO A 15 -18.40 -44.57 -8.77
C PRO A 15 -18.18 -43.50 -7.69
N LYS A 16 -16.97 -43.42 -7.14
CA LYS A 16 -16.61 -42.40 -6.13
C LYS A 16 -16.65 -41.01 -6.75
N PHE A 17 -16.06 -40.86 -7.93
CA PHE A 17 -16.07 -39.61 -8.67
C PHE A 17 -17.49 -39.17 -9.03
N ALA A 18 -18.33 -40.09 -9.49
CA ALA A 18 -19.74 -39.83 -9.77
C ALA A 18 -20.50 -39.37 -8.51
N SER A 19 -20.26 -40.00 -7.36
CA SER A 19 -20.89 -39.61 -6.09
C SER A 19 -20.45 -38.21 -5.63
N THR A 20 -19.17 -37.88 -5.77
CA THR A 20 -18.63 -36.56 -5.45
C THR A 20 -19.20 -35.49 -6.36
N LEU A 21 -19.25 -35.74 -7.67
CA LEU A 21 -19.88 -34.83 -8.63
C LEU A 21 -21.36 -34.61 -8.32
N LYS A 22 -22.08 -35.67 -7.98
CA LYS A 22 -23.50 -35.57 -7.60
C LYS A 22 -23.69 -34.70 -6.35
N ALA A 23 -22.89 -34.92 -5.31
CA ALA A 23 -22.93 -34.11 -4.09
C ALA A 23 -22.56 -32.63 -4.36
N LEU A 24 -21.65 -32.36 -5.28
CA LEU A 24 -21.27 -31.01 -5.72
C LEU A 24 -22.44 -30.31 -6.43
N ILE A 25 -23.12 -31.02 -7.33
CA ILE A 25 -24.26 -30.50 -8.08
C ILE A 25 -25.45 -30.22 -7.13
N GLU A 26 -25.73 -31.13 -6.19
CA GLU A 26 -26.80 -30.96 -5.21
C GLU A 26 -26.54 -29.78 -4.24
N ASN A 27 -25.27 -29.51 -3.90
CA ASN A 27 -24.90 -28.38 -3.05
C ASN A 27 -24.68 -27.06 -3.82
N LYS A 28 -24.89 -27.03 -5.14
CA LYS A 28 -24.64 -25.86 -5.99
C LYS A 28 -25.41 -24.62 -5.55
N GLU A 29 -26.66 -24.78 -5.10
CA GLU A 29 -27.50 -23.66 -4.63
C GLU A 29 -26.95 -23.05 -3.34
N LYS A 30 -26.55 -23.87 -2.37
CA LYS A 30 -25.91 -23.38 -1.13
C LYS A 30 -24.58 -22.67 -1.42
N LEU A 31 -23.81 -23.18 -2.38
CA LEU A 31 -22.55 -22.56 -2.81
C LEU A 31 -22.80 -21.20 -3.48
N SER A 32 -23.86 -21.10 -4.30
CA SER A 32 -24.28 -19.85 -4.94
C SER A 32 -24.75 -18.80 -3.93
N GLU A 33 -25.49 -19.21 -2.90
CA GLU A 33 -25.92 -18.31 -1.84
C GLU A 33 -24.74 -17.84 -0.98
N MET A 34 -23.76 -18.71 -0.69
CA MET A 34 -22.52 -18.33 -0.01
C MET A 34 -21.65 -17.38 -0.85
N ALA A 35 -21.68 -17.49 -2.18
CA ALA A 35 -21.00 -16.55 -3.07
C ALA A 35 -21.71 -15.17 -3.17
N ARG A 36 -22.98 -15.09 -2.76
CA ARG A 36 -23.79 -13.86 -2.79
C ARG A 36 -23.77 -13.08 -1.48
N THR A 37 -23.12 -13.56 -0.43
CA THR A 37 -22.96 -12.75 0.79
C THR A 37 -22.26 -11.44 0.45
N PRO A 38 -22.84 -10.28 0.79
CA PRO A 38 -22.24 -8.99 0.51
C PRO A 38 -20.91 -8.90 1.25
N LEU A 39 -19.83 -8.79 0.49
CA LEU A 39 -18.49 -8.57 1.03
C LEU A 39 -18.45 -7.21 1.73
N ASN A 40 -17.80 -7.14 2.90
CA ASN A 40 -17.48 -5.85 3.50
C ASN A 40 -16.54 -5.06 2.57
N GLU A 41 -16.52 -3.73 2.72
CA GLU A 41 -15.75 -2.84 1.83
C GLU A 41 -14.26 -3.22 1.79
N HIS A 42 -13.70 -3.70 2.90
CA HIS A 42 -12.31 -4.10 3.01
C HIS A 42 -11.97 -5.35 2.16
N CYS A 43 -12.85 -6.36 2.13
CA CYS A 43 -12.64 -7.57 1.33
C CYS A 43 -12.91 -7.33 -0.17
N SER A 44 -13.81 -6.40 -0.50
CA SER A 44 -14.07 -6.00 -1.89
C SER A 44 -12.85 -5.34 -2.54
N ALA A 45 -12.14 -4.47 -1.81
CA ALA A 45 -10.92 -3.80 -2.31
C ALA A 45 -9.80 -4.78 -2.68
N VAL A 46 -9.61 -5.82 -1.87
CA VAL A 46 -8.59 -6.87 -2.10
C VAL A 46 -8.95 -7.73 -3.31
N LEU A 47 -10.23 -8.11 -3.47
CA LEU A 47 -10.65 -9.02 -4.54
C LEU A 47 -10.78 -8.31 -5.90
N HIS A 48 -11.23 -7.05 -5.91
CA HIS A 48 -11.39 -6.28 -7.14
C HIS A 48 -10.08 -5.65 -7.66
N ASN A 49 -8.96 -5.80 -6.94
CA ASN A 49 -7.69 -5.10 -7.23
C ASN A 49 -7.88 -3.60 -7.50
N LYS A 50 -8.97 -3.02 -6.99
CA LYS A 50 -9.24 -1.61 -7.09
C LYS A 50 -8.55 -0.98 -5.89
N LEU A 51 -7.38 -0.41 -6.14
CA LEU A 51 -6.78 0.53 -5.21
C LEU A 51 -7.85 1.55 -4.82
N PRO A 52 -8.05 1.84 -3.52
CA PRO A 52 -8.90 2.94 -3.10
C PRO A 52 -8.44 4.18 -3.86
N GLU A 53 -9.41 4.96 -4.36
CA GLU A 53 -9.15 6.17 -5.10
C GLU A 53 -8.25 7.07 -4.25
N LYS A 54 -7.02 7.33 -4.72
CA LYS A 54 -6.10 8.20 -3.99
C LYS A 54 -6.79 9.55 -3.84
N LEU A 55 -6.91 10.02 -2.60
CA LEU A 55 -7.32 11.40 -2.34
C LEU A 55 -6.38 12.31 -3.14
N GLY A 56 -6.95 13.23 -3.93
CA GLY A 56 -6.16 14.13 -4.76
C GLY A 56 -5.10 14.83 -3.91
N ASP A 57 -3.86 14.86 -4.40
CA ASP A 57 -2.76 15.50 -3.69
C ASP A 57 -3.13 16.97 -3.42
N PRO A 58 -3.25 17.41 -2.15
CA PRO A 58 -3.58 18.80 -1.83
C PRO A 58 -2.50 19.79 -2.31
N GLY A 59 -1.35 19.31 -2.81
CA GLY A 59 -0.21 20.10 -3.22
C GLY A 59 0.72 20.37 -2.04
N LYS A 60 1.42 21.51 -2.05
CA LYS A 60 2.36 21.87 -0.98
C LYS A 60 1.60 22.07 0.34
N PHE A 61 1.71 21.11 1.26
CA PHE A 61 1.18 21.24 2.60
C PHE A 61 2.12 22.10 3.44
N LEU A 62 1.70 23.32 3.75
CA LEU A 62 2.45 24.25 4.59
C LEU A 62 1.90 24.20 6.02
N THR A 63 2.79 24.02 6.99
CA THR A 63 2.49 24.02 8.41
C THR A 63 3.08 25.27 9.06
N PRO A 64 2.29 26.03 9.84
CA PRO A 64 2.84 27.10 10.67
C PRO A 64 3.85 26.54 11.68
N CYS A 65 4.97 27.24 11.83
CA CYS A 65 6.03 26.96 12.79
C CYS A 65 6.32 28.22 13.59
N ASP A 66 6.24 28.10 14.92
CA ASP A 66 6.53 29.21 15.81
C ASP A 66 7.99 29.17 16.24
N PHE A 67 8.74 30.22 15.91
CA PHE A 67 10.11 30.39 16.35
C PHE A 67 10.29 31.70 17.13
N PRO A 68 11.07 31.70 18.23
CA PRO A 68 11.33 32.92 18.99
C PRO A 68 11.98 34.01 18.13
N GLY A 69 11.43 35.22 18.17
CA GLY A 69 12.00 36.38 17.47
C GLY A 69 11.82 36.37 15.94
N MET A 70 10.92 35.53 15.42
CA MET A 70 10.54 35.50 14.02
C MET A 70 9.03 35.70 13.88
N ASP A 71 8.64 36.45 12.85
CA ASP A 71 7.25 36.47 12.37
C ASP A 71 6.87 35.09 11.81
N GLU A 72 5.60 34.92 11.47
CA GLU A 72 5.00 33.67 10.97
C GLU A 72 5.92 32.94 9.97
N CYS A 73 6.38 31.74 10.38
CA CYS A 73 7.19 30.87 9.55
C CYS A 73 6.32 29.70 9.06
N LEU A 74 6.37 29.43 7.76
CA LEU A 74 5.68 28.28 7.17
C LEU A 74 6.72 27.24 6.76
N ALA A 75 6.53 26.01 7.22
CA ALA A 75 7.35 24.86 6.84
C ALA A 75 6.58 23.96 5.88
N LEU A 76 7.26 23.51 4.82
CA LEU A 76 6.72 22.47 3.93
C LEU A 76 6.77 21.13 4.66
N ALA A 77 5.61 20.49 4.84
CA ALA A 77 5.55 19.13 5.33
C ALA A 77 5.57 18.17 4.13
N ASP A 78 6.74 17.60 3.88
CA ASP A 78 6.94 16.59 2.86
C ASP A 78 7.11 15.23 3.55
N LEU A 79 6.12 14.35 3.41
CA LEU A 79 6.15 13.01 4.00
C LEU A 79 7.06 12.04 3.24
N ASP A 80 7.39 12.36 1.99
CA ASP A 80 8.28 11.56 1.15
C ASP A 80 9.75 11.98 1.33
N ALA A 81 10.01 13.14 1.97
CA ALA A 81 11.35 13.57 2.33
C ALA A 81 11.91 12.75 3.50
N SER A 82 13.12 12.21 3.31
CA SER A 82 13.81 11.43 4.35
C SER A 82 14.54 12.30 5.39
N ILE A 83 14.67 13.61 5.13
CA ILE A 83 15.38 14.56 5.99
C ILE A 83 14.64 15.90 6.05
N ASN A 84 14.83 16.62 7.16
CA ASN A 84 14.35 17.99 7.32
C ASN A 84 15.41 18.99 6.87
N LEU A 85 15.03 19.96 6.04
CA LEU A 85 15.91 21.03 5.58
C LEU A 85 15.53 22.35 6.25
N MET A 86 16.53 23.08 6.74
CA MET A 86 16.38 24.44 7.23
C MET A 86 17.37 25.35 6.51
N LEU A 87 16.89 26.50 6.04
CA LEU A 87 17.74 27.51 5.42
C LEU A 87 18.77 28.04 6.43
N LEU A 88 20.03 28.14 6.01
CA LEU A 88 21.11 28.68 6.86
C LEU A 88 20.82 30.12 7.35
N SER A 89 20.10 30.91 6.55
CA SER A 89 19.66 32.26 6.96
C SER A 89 18.70 32.21 8.14
N LEU A 90 17.77 31.24 8.18
CA LEU A 90 16.88 31.01 9.32
C LEU A 90 17.67 30.58 10.55
N TRP A 91 18.58 29.61 10.40
CA TRP A 91 19.46 29.16 11.48
C TRP A 91 20.21 30.33 12.15
N LYS A 92 20.75 31.25 11.33
CA LYS A 92 21.42 32.46 11.82
C LYS A 92 20.47 33.43 12.52
N ARG A 93 19.25 33.64 12.00
CA ARG A 93 18.23 34.51 12.63
C ARG A 93 17.81 33.98 14.00
N LEU A 94 17.72 32.66 14.15
CA LEU A 94 17.41 32.00 15.41
C LEU A 94 18.56 32.06 16.44
N SER A 95 19.71 32.62 16.07
CA SER A 95 20.90 32.72 16.92
C SER A 95 21.32 31.35 17.50
N LEU A 96 21.15 30.30 16.69
CA LEU A 96 21.50 28.93 17.08
C LEU A 96 23.01 28.72 17.11
N PRO A 97 23.49 27.66 17.79
CA PRO A 97 24.91 27.36 17.89
C PRO A 97 25.60 27.22 16.52
N GLU A 98 26.92 27.40 16.53
CA GLU A 98 27.73 27.25 15.32
C GLU A 98 27.61 25.83 14.73
N LEU A 99 27.39 25.76 13.43
CA LEU A 99 27.26 24.51 12.70
C LEU A 99 28.65 23.98 12.38
N THR A 100 28.86 22.68 12.59
CA THR A 100 30.03 21.99 12.03
C THR A 100 29.71 21.57 10.60
N PRO A 101 30.42 22.10 9.58
CA PRO A 101 30.21 21.68 8.20
C PRO A 101 30.42 20.18 8.08
N THR A 102 29.41 19.48 7.56
CA THR A 102 29.43 18.04 7.37
C THR A 102 29.21 17.77 5.89
N CYS A 103 30.05 16.91 5.30
CA CYS A 103 29.87 16.49 3.92
C CYS A 103 28.64 15.57 3.85
N MET A 104 27.68 15.92 3.00
CA MET A 104 26.44 15.17 2.77
C MET A 104 26.12 15.23 1.28
N ASN A 105 25.71 14.11 0.70
CA ASN A 105 25.16 14.06 -0.65
C ASN A 105 23.63 14.03 -0.54
N LEU A 106 22.94 14.86 -1.30
CA LEU A 106 21.48 14.89 -1.32
C LEU A 106 20.97 14.30 -2.63
N GLU A 107 20.24 13.18 -2.57
CA GLU A 107 19.52 12.65 -3.72
C GLU A 107 18.11 13.26 -3.77
N LEU A 108 17.80 13.98 -4.84
CA LEU A 108 16.50 14.59 -5.05
C LEU A 108 15.54 13.61 -5.73
N ALA A 109 14.23 13.93 -5.74
CA ALA A 109 13.21 13.09 -6.35
C ALA A 109 13.43 12.85 -7.86
N ASP A 110 14.14 13.75 -8.54
CA ASP A 110 14.55 13.60 -9.94
C ASP A 110 15.84 12.79 -10.13
N ARG A 111 16.36 12.19 -9.05
CA ARG A 111 17.62 11.42 -8.98
C ARG A 111 18.87 12.25 -9.24
N SER A 112 18.77 13.57 -9.21
CA SER A 112 19.96 14.42 -9.18
C SER A 112 20.62 14.33 -7.80
N ILE A 113 21.94 14.47 -7.79
CA ILE A 113 22.76 14.48 -6.58
C ILE A 113 23.31 15.89 -6.40
N SER A 114 23.06 16.50 -5.24
CA SER A 114 23.61 17.79 -4.81
C SER A 114 24.69 17.63 -3.75
#